data_AF-A0A559V8J0-F1
#
_entry.id   AF-A0A559V8J0-F1
#
_cell.length_a   1.000
_cell.length_b   1.000
_cell.length_c   1.000
_cell.angle_alpha   90.00
_cell.angle_beta   90.00
_cell.angle_gamma   90.00
#
_symmetry.space_group_name_H-M   'P 1'
#
loop_
_entity.id
_entity.type
_entity.pdbx_description
1 polymer ?
#
loop_
_entity_poly.entity_id
_entity_poly.type
_entity_poly.pdbx_seq_one_letter_code
_entity_poly.pdbx_strand_id
1 'polypeptide(L)'
;MLGREGSETGVRPDLPDYPAQPPRKWAAQGFNTVQIELVFGGLRSITLDGFDSDVTADISLAAGDGISVDIVAPGTRIRAVSDSVFAAGLSAYVDGTRQT
;
A
#
# COMPACT_ATOMS: atom_id res chain seq x y z
N MET A 1 16.79 6.12 4.00
CA MET A 1 17.07 6.73 5.32
C MET A 1 16.67 5.65 6.32
N LEU A 2 17.64 4.93 6.90
CA LEU A 2 17.37 3.78 7.76
C LEU A 2 17.42 4.26 9.21
N GLY A 3 16.26 4.45 9.81
CA GLY A 3 16.08 4.80 11.22
C GLY A 3 16.28 3.58 12.10
N ARG A 4 16.79 3.81 13.31
CA ARG A 4 17.25 2.82 14.29
C ARG A 4 16.11 2.08 15.01
N GLU A 5 14.95 1.96 14.39
CA GLU A 5 13.77 1.26 14.91
C GLU A 5 13.76 -0.16 14.35
N GLY A 6 13.45 -1.15 15.18
CA GLY A 6 13.57 -2.56 14.83
C GLY A 6 12.81 -2.92 13.55
N SER A 7 13.50 -3.64 12.63
CA SER A 7 12.94 -4.36 11.48
C SER A 7 11.66 -3.72 10.87
N GLU A 8 11.76 -2.48 10.38
CA GLU A 8 10.68 -1.84 9.65
C GLU A 8 10.31 -2.71 8.44
N THR A 9 9.10 -3.25 8.46
CA THR A 9 8.55 -4.03 7.35
C THR A 9 7.61 -3.12 6.58
N GLY A 10 7.73 -3.11 5.25
CA GLY A 10 6.90 -2.26 4.40
C GLY A 10 6.31 -3.02 3.22
N VAL A 11 5.17 -2.52 2.73
CA VAL A 11 4.46 -3.04 1.55
C VAL A 11 4.15 -1.90 0.60
N ARG A 12 4.13 -2.20 -0.71
CA ARG A 12 3.91 -1.22 -1.77
C ARG A 12 2.83 -1.67 -2.75
N PRO A 13 1.55 -1.73 -2.34
CA PRO A 13 0.45 -2.05 -3.24
C PRO A 13 0.10 -0.88 -4.16
N ASP A 14 -0.48 -1.22 -5.31
CA ASP A 14 -1.12 -0.24 -6.19
C ASP A 14 -2.60 -0.08 -5.81
N LEU A 15 -3.09 1.15 -5.81
CA LEU A 15 -4.49 1.44 -5.52
C LEU A 15 -5.39 0.99 -6.69
N PRO A 16 -6.61 0.50 -6.40
CA PRO A 16 -7.56 0.06 -7.43
C PRO A 16 -8.01 1.21 -8.31
N ASP A 17 -8.34 2.35 -7.71
CA ASP A 17 -8.82 3.52 -8.42
C ASP A 17 -7.75 4.60 -8.50
N TYR A 18 -7.61 5.18 -9.69
CA TYR A 18 -6.88 6.43 -9.86
C TYR A 18 -7.73 7.60 -9.30
N PRO A 19 -7.15 8.53 -8.54
CA PRO A 19 -7.92 9.60 -7.91
C PRO A 19 -8.64 10.47 -8.95
N ALA A 20 -9.93 10.74 -8.73
CA ALA A 20 -10.74 11.60 -9.61
C ALA A 20 -10.19 13.03 -9.76
N GLN A 21 -9.40 13.48 -8.79
CA GLN A 21 -8.69 14.77 -8.80
C GLN A 21 -7.19 14.54 -8.55
N PRO A 22 -6.45 14.04 -9.56
CA PRO A 22 -5.04 13.79 -9.40
C PRO A 22 -4.26 15.12 -9.34
N PRO A 23 -3.08 15.17 -8.69
CA PRO A 23 -2.15 16.27 -8.80
C PRO A 23 -1.91 16.66 -10.27
N ARG A 24 -1.88 17.97 -10.57
CA ARG A 24 -1.70 18.49 -11.95
C ARG A 24 -0.51 17.88 -12.68
N LYS A 25 0.59 17.63 -11.95
CA LYS A 25 1.80 17.00 -12.48
C LYS A 25 1.57 15.55 -12.95
N TRP A 26 0.71 14.78 -12.27
CA TRP A 26 0.41 13.40 -12.65
C TRP A 26 -0.53 13.36 -13.85
N ALA A 27 -1.55 14.22 -13.86
CA ALA A 27 -2.44 14.38 -15.01
C ALA A 27 -1.66 14.79 -16.28
N ALA A 28 -0.75 15.76 -16.17
CA ALA A 28 0.05 16.23 -17.30
C ALA A 28 1.02 15.17 -17.84
N GLN A 29 1.39 14.17 -17.04
CA GLN A 29 2.27 13.05 -17.43
C GLN A 29 1.49 11.81 -17.90
N GLY A 30 0.15 11.84 -17.86
CA GLY A 30 -0.68 10.72 -18.29
C GLY A 30 -0.62 9.50 -17.37
N PHE A 31 -0.30 9.68 -16.08
CA PHE A 31 -0.31 8.58 -15.11
C PHE A 31 -1.73 8.04 -14.88
N ASN A 32 -1.83 6.72 -14.71
CA ASN A 32 -3.09 5.98 -14.52
C ASN A 32 -3.07 5.06 -13.28
N THR A 33 -1.92 4.92 -12.61
CA THR A 33 -1.79 4.09 -11.40
C THR A 33 -1.17 4.89 -10.27
N VAL A 34 -1.70 4.74 -9.05
CA VAL A 34 -1.13 5.26 -7.81
C VAL A 34 -0.60 4.10 -6.98
N GLN A 35 0.63 4.22 -6.49
CA GLN A 35 1.27 3.27 -5.59
C GLN A 35 1.49 3.93 -4.24
N ILE A 36 1.16 3.21 -3.16
CA ILE A 36 1.36 3.68 -1.78
C ILE A 36 2.39 2.79 -1.08
N GLU A 37 3.32 3.40 -0.37
CA GLU A 37 4.26 2.70 0.51
C GLU A 37 3.77 2.81 1.95
N LEU A 38 3.46 1.67 2.56
CA LEU A 38 3.08 1.56 3.97
C LEU A 38 4.21 0.93 4.76
N VAL A 39 4.55 1.53 5.89
CA VAL A 39 5.56 1.01 6.84
C VAL A 39 4.91 0.74 8.18
N PHE A 40 5.16 -0.45 8.73
CA PHE A 40 4.64 -0.91 10.02
C PHE A 40 5.70 -0.73 11.12
N GLY A 41 5.39 0.08 12.13
CA GLY A 41 6.22 0.23 13.33
C GLY A 41 5.71 -0.66 14.46
N GLY A 42 6.59 -1.43 15.10
CA GLY A 42 6.21 -2.37 16.17
C GLY A 42 5.31 -3.50 15.66
N LEU A 43 5.70 -4.13 14.55
CA LEU A 43 4.93 -5.23 13.95
C LEU A 43 4.79 -6.41 14.92
N ARG A 44 3.56 -6.73 15.32
CA ARG A 44 3.24 -7.83 16.24
C ARG A 44 2.92 -9.12 15.49
N SER A 45 2.25 -9.01 14.35
CA SER A 45 1.96 -10.16 13.48
C SER A 45 1.79 -9.72 12.04
N ILE A 46 2.16 -10.59 11.10
CA ILE A 46 1.86 -10.46 9.67
C ILE A 46 1.53 -11.82 9.10
N THR A 47 0.51 -11.88 8.25
CA THR A 47 0.14 -13.06 7.46
C THR A 47 0.00 -12.64 6.02
N LEU A 48 0.57 -13.44 5.12
CA LEU A 48 0.45 -13.30 3.69
C LEU A 48 -0.22 -14.58 3.16
N ASP A 49 -1.42 -14.43 2.63
CA ASP A 49 -2.17 -15.51 1.99
C ASP A 49 -2.19 -15.29 0.48
N GLY A 50 -1.63 -16.24 -0.27
CA GLY A 50 -1.45 -16.09 -1.71
C GLY A 50 -0.31 -15.13 -2.08
N PHE A 51 0.10 -15.17 -3.34
CA PHE A 51 1.15 -14.31 -3.87
C PHE A 51 0.91 -14.12 -5.37
N ASP A 52 0.66 -12.88 -5.77
CA ASP A 52 0.48 -12.47 -7.16
C ASP A 52 1.45 -11.32 -7.47
N SER A 53 1.80 -11.18 -8.75
CA SER A 53 2.67 -10.11 -9.23
C SER A 53 1.94 -8.80 -9.50
N ASP A 54 0.61 -8.84 -9.64
CA ASP A 54 -0.22 -7.68 -9.96
C ASP A 54 -1.11 -7.30 -8.76
N VAL A 55 -0.50 -6.64 -7.77
CA VAL A 55 -1.14 -6.36 -6.48
C VAL A 55 -1.83 -5.01 -6.52
N THR A 56 -2.99 -4.99 -7.18
CA THR A 56 -3.98 -3.94 -7.04
C THR A 56 -4.84 -4.23 -5.81
N ALA A 57 -4.76 -3.41 -4.77
CA ALA A 57 -5.30 -3.79 -3.46
C ALA A 57 -6.15 -2.72 -2.76
N ASP A 58 -7.26 -3.17 -2.18
CA ASP A 58 -7.99 -2.41 -1.18
C ASP A 58 -7.25 -2.46 0.16
N ILE A 59 -7.17 -1.32 0.84
CA ILE A 59 -6.46 -1.20 2.12
C ILE A 59 -7.45 -0.71 3.17
N SER A 60 -7.64 -1.50 4.22
CA SER A 60 -8.47 -1.13 5.38
C SER A 60 -7.62 -1.08 6.64
N LEU A 61 -7.83 -0.04 7.45
CA LEU A 61 -7.19 0.13 8.75
C LEU A 61 -8.24 0.22 9.86
N ALA A 62 -7.97 -0.43 10.99
CA ALA A 62 -8.79 -0.36 12.19
C ALA A 62 -7.91 -0.15 13.43
N ALA A 63 -8.36 0.71 14.35
CA ALA A 63 -7.68 0.96 15.61
C ALA A 63 -8.30 0.13 16.76
N GLY A 64 -7.45 -0.46 17.60
CA GLY A 64 -7.80 -1.23 18.79
C GLY A 64 -6.62 -1.25 19.78
N ASP A 65 -6.19 -2.43 20.24
CA ASP A 65 -4.94 -2.62 21.02
C ASP A 65 -3.65 -2.47 20.16
N GLY A 66 -3.75 -1.71 19.07
CA GLY A 66 -2.81 -1.62 17.97
C GLY A 66 -3.56 -1.24 16.68
N ILE A 67 -2.83 -1.16 15.57
CA ILE A 67 -3.38 -0.91 14.25
C ILE A 67 -3.46 -2.23 13.49
N SER A 68 -4.68 -2.65 13.17
CA SER A 68 -4.92 -3.77 12.26
C SER A 68 -5.00 -3.24 10.84
N VAL A 69 -4.25 -3.86 9.93
CA VAL A 69 -4.24 -3.54 8.51
C VAL A 69 -4.61 -4.78 7.72
N ASP A 70 -5.57 -4.63 6.81
CA ASP A 70 -6.00 -5.66 5.87
C ASP A 70 -5.86 -5.12 4.45
N ILE A 71 -5.01 -5.77 3.65
CA ILE A 71 -4.73 -5.43 2.27
C ILE A 71 -5.23 -6.59 1.43
N VAL A 72 -6.24 -6.33 0.59
CA VAL A 72 -6.91 -7.35 -0.21
C VAL A 72 -6.73 -7.04 -1.68
N ALA A 73 -6.05 -7.94 -2.39
CA ALA A 73 -5.91 -7.93 -3.84
C ALA A 73 -6.45 -9.25 -4.44
N PRO A 74 -6.76 -9.30 -5.74
CA PRO A 74 -6.96 -10.57 -6.42
C PRO A 74 -5.76 -11.51 -6.17
N GLY A 75 -6.03 -12.70 -5.62
CA GLY A 75 -4.99 -13.73 -5.40
C GLY A 75 -4.00 -13.46 -4.25
N THR A 76 -4.06 -12.31 -3.57
CA THR A 76 -3.17 -11.96 -2.45
C THR A 76 -3.92 -11.24 -1.33
N ARG A 77 -3.73 -11.66 -0.08
CA ARG A 77 -4.21 -10.92 1.10
C ARG A 77 -3.12 -10.80 2.15
N ILE A 78 -2.89 -9.58 2.62
CA ILE A 78 -1.95 -9.29 3.70
C ILE A 78 -2.73 -8.80 4.91
N ARG A 79 -2.53 -9.45 6.05
CA ARG A 79 -3.08 -9.03 7.34
C ARG A 79 -1.94 -8.74 8.30
N ALA A 80 -1.90 -7.55 8.87
CA ALA A 80 -0.88 -7.13 9.80
C ALA A 80 -1.48 -6.49 11.05
N VAL A 81 -0.82 -6.67 12.19
CA VAL A 81 -1.11 -5.93 13.43
C VAL A 81 0.18 -5.30 13.90
N SER A 82 0.18 -3.99 14.11
CA SER A 82 1.35 -3.22 14.54
C SER A 82 0.98 -2.16 15.59
N ASP A 83 1.97 -1.54 16.22
CA ASP A 83 1.74 -0.41 17.13
C ASP A 83 1.45 0.89 16.36
N SER A 84 2.01 1.01 15.15
CA SER A 84 1.81 2.17 14.27
C SER A 84 1.92 1.79 12.80
N VAL A 85 1.32 2.61 11.93
CA VAL A 85 1.38 2.49 10.48
C VAL A 85 1.51 3.87 9.87
N PHE A 86 2.45 4.03 8.95
CA PHE A 86 2.69 5.29 8.26
C PHE A 86 2.69 5.09 6.75
N ALA A 87 2.09 6.03 6.02
CA ALA A 87 2.32 6.16 4.59
C ALA A 87 3.68 6.84 4.39
N ALA A 88 4.69 6.05 4.03
CA ALA A 88 6.05 6.53 3.82
C ALA A 88 6.22 7.22 2.46
N GLY A 89 5.39 6.86 1.49
CA GLY A 89 5.45 7.41 0.14
C GLY A 89 4.15 7.24 -0.61
N LEU A 90 3.88 8.18 -1.51
CA LEU A 90 2.82 8.09 -2.50
C LEU A 90 3.40 8.49 -3.85
N SER A 91 3.32 7.59 -4.82
CA SER A 91 3.83 7.80 -6.18
C SER A 91 2.77 7.42 -7.20
N ALA A 92 2.98 7.83 -8.44
CA ALA A 92 2.11 7.48 -9.56
C ALA A 92 2.95 7.21 -10.80
N TYR A 93 2.47 6.32 -11.66
CA TYR A 93 3.16 5.88 -12.87
C TYR A 93 2.16 5.51 -13.98
N VAL A 94 2.68 5.26 -15.18
CA VAL A 94 1.91 4.68 -16.29
C VAL A 94 2.03 3.17 -16.22
N ASP A 95 0.93 2.50 -15.91
CA ASP A 95 0.80 1.07 -16.07
C ASP A 95 0.20 0.74 -17.44
N GLY A 96 0.94 -0.02 -18.25
CA GLY A 96 0.49 -0.47 -19.57
C GLY A 96 -0.59 -1.56 -19.52
N THR A 97 -0.80 -2.21 -18.38
CA THR A 97 -1.84 -3.24 -18.21
C THR A 97 -3.21 -2.71 -17.81
N ARG A 98 -3.30 -1.48 -17.29
CA ARG A 98 -4.58 -0.81 -16.98
C ARG A 98 -5.08 0.02 -18.17
N GLN A 99 -6.19 -0.42 -18.77
CA GLN A 99 -6.92 0.39 -19.74
C GLN A 99 -7.69 1.51 -19.02
N THR A 100 -7.50 2.74 -19.48
CA THR A 100 -8.17 3.97 -19.02
C THR A 100 -9.66 4.00 -19.32
#